data_AF-A0A2Y9A0M0-F1
#
_entry.id   AF-A0A2Y9A0M0-F1
#
_cell.length_a   1.000
_cell.length_b   1.000
_cell.length_c   1.000
_cell.angle_alpha   90.00
_cell.angle_beta   90.00
_cell.angle_gamma   90.00
#
_symmetry.space_group_name_H-M   'P 1'
#
loop_
_entity.id
_entity.type
_entity.pdbx_description
1 polymer ?
#
loop_
_entity_poly.entity_id
_entity_poly.type
_entity_poly.pdbx_seq_one_letter_code
_entity_poly.pdbx_strand_id
1 'polypeptide(L)'
;MAQIIQLVVIALATLGMGAATMTVMKEDVPDLQVPDGPWTASGALDGRAFEIVGKDTESGAVLENRITFRDGAFQSADCQDYCDFGWSTYETKTIDGVIHFTVRTLCPDAPHTVVWYGKVEGDAVALDLTWTTRRWYWTNQIIATATGTRVTEIAEG
;
A
#
# COMPACT_ATOMS: atom_id res chain seq x y z
N MET A 1 -52.47 29.28 60.70
CA MET A 1 -52.42 29.34 59.23
C MET A 1 -50.97 29.47 58.82
N ALA A 2 -50.37 28.39 58.30
CA ALA A 2 -48.97 28.37 57.87
C ALA A 2 -48.89 28.81 56.41
N GLN A 3 -48.15 29.89 56.14
CA GLN A 3 -47.76 30.27 54.78
C GLN A 3 -46.57 29.40 54.36
N ILE A 4 -46.75 28.61 53.32
CA ILE A 4 -45.68 27.83 52.70
C ILE A 4 -45.30 28.54 51.41
N ILE A 5 -44.12 29.14 51.41
CA ILE A 5 -43.37 29.52 50.20
C ILE A 5 -42.82 28.22 49.61
N GLN A 6 -43.11 27.91 48.35
CA GLN A 6 -42.34 26.92 47.61
C GLN A 6 -41.83 27.50 46.28
N LEU A 7 -40.54 27.80 46.36
CA LEU A 7 -39.49 28.00 45.37
C LEU A 7 -39.80 27.45 43.96
N VAL A 8 -39.75 28.34 42.97
CA VAL A 8 -39.62 27.99 41.56
C VAL A 8 -38.20 27.45 41.33
N VAL A 9 -38.10 26.14 41.06
CA VAL A 9 -36.85 25.52 40.60
C VAL A 9 -36.74 25.75 39.10
N ILE A 10 -35.92 26.73 38.70
CA ILE A 10 -35.46 26.86 37.33
C ILE A 10 -34.36 25.82 37.14
N ALA A 11 -34.69 24.70 36.49
CA ALA A 11 -33.70 23.75 36.04
C ALA A 11 -32.88 24.39 34.91
N LEU A 12 -31.63 24.78 35.22
CA LEU A 12 -30.63 25.13 34.22
C LEU A 12 -30.28 23.87 33.40
N ALA A 13 -30.90 23.73 32.25
CA ALA A 13 -30.47 22.79 31.22
C ALA A 13 -29.37 23.44 30.38
N THR A 14 -28.11 23.37 30.83
CA THR A 14 -26.95 23.66 29.99
C THR A 14 -25.74 22.85 30.43
N LEU A 15 -24.89 22.51 29.45
CA LEU A 15 -23.76 21.57 29.44
C LEU A 15 -24.24 20.17 29.02
N GLY A 16 -24.24 19.82 27.75
CA GLY A 16 -23.27 20.16 26.72
C GLY A 16 -22.75 18.82 26.20
N MET A 17 -23.01 18.55 24.93
CA MET A 17 -22.69 17.30 24.25
C MET A 17 -21.18 17.00 24.37
N GLY A 18 -20.81 16.09 25.25
CA GLY A 18 -19.57 15.34 25.14
C GLY A 18 -19.85 14.10 24.32
N ALA A 19 -20.12 14.25 23.02
CA ALA A 19 -20.07 13.12 22.11
C ALA A 19 -18.61 12.65 22.10
N ALA A 20 -18.30 11.63 22.90
CA ALA A 20 -17.13 10.82 22.66
C ALA A 20 -17.39 10.12 21.32
N THR A 21 -17.03 10.79 20.22
CA THR A 21 -16.76 10.10 18.98
C THR A 21 -15.54 9.24 19.27
N MET A 22 -15.78 8.03 19.79
CA MET A 22 -14.82 6.95 19.70
C MET A 22 -14.61 6.79 18.20
N THR A 23 -13.57 7.43 17.68
CA THR A 23 -13.08 7.22 16.33
C THR A 23 -12.98 5.72 16.17
N VAL A 24 -13.79 5.17 15.27
CA VAL A 24 -13.69 3.78 14.84
C VAL A 24 -12.22 3.55 14.54
N MET A 25 -11.54 2.84 15.44
CA MET A 25 -10.18 2.37 15.26
C MET A 25 -10.27 1.49 14.03
N LYS A 26 -9.74 1.97 12.89
CA LYS A 26 -9.61 1.10 11.72
C LYS A 26 -8.67 -0.01 12.17
N GLU A 27 -9.24 -1.19 12.39
CA GLU A 27 -8.51 -2.41 12.76
C GLU A 27 -7.30 -2.54 11.84
N ASP A 28 -6.18 -3.09 12.35
CA ASP A 28 -4.98 -3.26 11.54
C ASP A 28 -5.32 -4.08 10.30
N VAL A 29 -5.33 -3.41 9.14
CA VAL A 29 -5.66 -4.04 7.86
C VAL A 29 -4.41 -4.78 7.39
N PRO A 30 -4.49 -6.09 7.11
CA PRO A 30 -3.34 -6.84 6.62
C PRO A 30 -2.86 -6.26 5.29
N ASP A 31 -1.55 -6.34 5.03
CA ASP A 31 -1.00 -6.06 3.69
C ASP A 31 -1.55 -7.06 2.66
N LEU A 32 -1.29 -6.79 1.38
CA LEU A 32 -1.58 -7.70 0.28
C LEU A 32 -1.14 -9.14 0.64
N GLN A 33 -2.08 -10.07 0.59
CA GLN A 33 -1.79 -11.48 0.80
C GLN A 33 -1.25 -12.06 -0.51
N VAL A 34 0.03 -12.41 -0.51
CA VAL A 34 0.69 -13.08 -1.63
C VAL A 34 0.41 -14.58 -1.59
N PRO A 35 0.14 -15.25 -2.73
CA PRO A 35 -0.15 -16.67 -2.72
C PRO A 35 1.00 -17.50 -2.14
N ASP A 36 0.66 -18.45 -1.27
CA ASP A 36 1.61 -19.38 -0.66
C ASP A 36 2.39 -20.19 -1.72
N GLY A 37 3.57 -20.69 -1.32
CA GLY A 37 4.39 -21.57 -2.13
C GLY A 37 5.89 -21.35 -1.93
N PRO A 38 6.73 -22.16 -2.62
CA PRO A 38 8.18 -22.07 -2.51
C PRO A 38 8.68 -20.85 -3.30
N TRP A 39 8.75 -19.71 -2.61
CA TRP A 39 9.36 -18.49 -3.13
C TRP A 39 10.88 -18.58 -3.08
N THR A 40 11.56 -18.06 -4.11
CA THR A 40 13.02 -18.09 -4.21
C THR A 40 13.57 -16.78 -4.76
N ALA A 41 14.64 -16.26 -4.15
CA ALA A 41 15.42 -15.14 -4.67
C ALA A 41 16.32 -15.60 -5.83
N SER A 42 15.71 -15.86 -6.99
CA SER A 42 16.38 -16.52 -8.13
C SER A 42 17.12 -15.57 -9.08
N GLY A 43 16.82 -14.26 -9.04
CA GLY A 43 17.30 -13.32 -10.06
C GLY A 43 16.60 -13.43 -11.42
N ALA A 44 15.49 -14.19 -11.54
CA ALA A 44 14.85 -14.50 -12.83
C ALA A 44 14.33 -13.29 -13.65
N LEU A 45 14.24 -12.11 -13.04
CA LEU A 45 13.78 -10.88 -13.68
C LEU A 45 14.92 -9.85 -13.82
N ASP A 46 16.14 -10.15 -13.36
CA ASP A 46 17.26 -9.22 -13.40
C ASP A 46 17.54 -8.70 -14.82
N GLY A 47 17.84 -7.40 -14.91
CA GLY A 47 18.05 -6.71 -16.19
C GLY A 47 16.74 -6.38 -16.92
N ARG A 48 15.57 -6.57 -16.30
CA ARG A 48 14.27 -6.13 -16.82
C ARG A 48 13.78 -4.90 -16.09
N ALA A 49 13.12 -4.02 -16.84
CA ALA A 49 12.33 -2.93 -16.32
C ALA A 49 10.98 -2.89 -17.06
N PHE A 50 9.95 -2.37 -16.40
CA PHE A 50 8.61 -2.24 -16.96
C PHE A 50 8.06 -0.85 -16.65
N GLU A 51 7.44 -0.21 -17.65
CA GLU A 51 6.51 0.89 -17.39
C GLU A 51 5.16 0.31 -17.05
N ILE A 52 4.59 0.72 -15.92
CA ILE A 52 3.31 0.25 -15.44
C ILE A 52 2.34 1.43 -15.35
N VAL A 53 1.10 1.18 -15.75
CA VAL A 53 -0.04 2.09 -15.54
C VAL A 53 -1.13 1.31 -14.82
N GLY A 54 -1.64 1.91 -13.76
CA GLY A 54 -2.61 1.29 -12.88
C GLY A 54 -3.55 2.30 -12.25
N LYS A 55 -4.32 1.83 -11.29
CA LYS A 55 -5.27 2.65 -10.55
C LYS A 55 -5.45 2.16 -9.13
N ASP A 56 -5.67 3.10 -8.22
CA ASP A 56 -6.31 2.83 -6.95
C ASP A 56 -7.72 2.27 -7.21
N THR A 57 -8.01 1.12 -6.61
CA THR A 57 -9.28 0.41 -6.77
C THR A 57 -10.44 1.10 -6.08
N GLU A 58 -10.19 1.93 -5.06
CA GLU A 58 -11.22 2.68 -4.34
C GLU A 58 -11.48 4.05 -4.99
N SER A 59 -10.44 4.88 -5.13
CA SER A 59 -10.60 6.25 -5.63
C SER A 59 -10.59 6.37 -7.15
N GLY A 60 -10.05 5.38 -7.87
CA GLY A 60 -9.80 5.46 -9.31
C GLY A 60 -8.62 6.35 -9.69
N ALA A 61 -7.86 6.88 -8.72
CA ALA A 61 -6.66 7.65 -8.99
C ALA A 61 -5.66 6.83 -9.82
N VAL A 62 -5.11 7.44 -10.87
CA VAL A 62 -4.15 6.80 -11.77
C VAL A 62 -2.79 6.70 -11.09
N LEU A 63 -2.11 5.58 -11.29
CA LEU A 63 -0.74 5.33 -10.87
C LEU A 63 0.09 5.03 -12.11
N GLU A 64 1.17 5.77 -12.35
CA GLU A 64 2.15 5.51 -13.41
C GLU A 64 3.50 5.36 -12.75
N ASN A 65 4.25 4.31 -13.07
CA ASN A 65 5.52 4.04 -12.40
C ASN A 65 6.44 3.21 -13.30
N ARG A 66 7.74 3.31 -13.06
CA ARG A 66 8.75 2.39 -13.58
C ARG A 66 9.22 1.44 -12.49
N ILE A 67 9.10 0.14 -12.74
CA ILE A 67 9.69 -0.89 -11.87
C ILE A 67 10.91 -1.52 -12.52
N THR A 68 11.96 -1.74 -11.74
CA THR A 68 13.27 -2.24 -12.23
C THR A 68 13.74 -3.41 -11.38
N PHE A 69 14.31 -4.42 -12.03
CA PHE A 69 14.90 -5.59 -11.40
C PHE A 69 16.40 -5.67 -11.74
N ARG A 70 17.25 -5.81 -10.73
CA ARG A 70 18.70 -5.88 -10.87
C ARG A 70 19.33 -6.61 -9.68
N ASP A 71 20.21 -7.57 -9.97
CA ASP A 71 21.02 -8.30 -8.99
C ASP A 71 20.21 -8.89 -7.82
N GLY A 72 19.04 -9.48 -8.12
CA GLY A 72 18.12 -10.04 -7.13
C GLY A 72 17.32 -9.00 -6.35
N ALA A 73 17.38 -7.73 -6.77
CA ALA A 73 16.69 -6.63 -6.12
C ALA A 73 15.70 -5.91 -7.05
N PHE A 74 14.68 -5.32 -6.44
CA PHE A 74 13.60 -4.58 -7.06
C PHE A 74 13.62 -3.13 -6.59
N GLN A 75 13.31 -2.21 -7.50
CA GLN A 75 13.04 -0.82 -7.19
C GLN A 75 11.81 -0.32 -7.95
N SER A 76 11.03 0.51 -7.28
CA SER A 76 9.94 1.32 -7.83
C SER A 76 10.42 2.78 -7.88
N ALA A 77 10.33 3.43 -9.05
CA ALA A 77 10.73 4.82 -9.22
C ALA A 77 9.90 5.76 -8.32
N ASP A 78 8.58 5.56 -8.26
CA ASP A 78 7.72 6.35 -7.39
C ASP A 78 8.06 6.20 -5.91
N CYS A 79 8.37 4.98 -5.45
CA CYS A 79 8.79 4.75 -4.07
C CYS A 79 10.13 5.43 -3.80
N GLN A 80 11.05 5.35 -4.75
CA GLN A 80 12.36 5.99 -4.67
C GLN A 80 12.22 7.52 -4.58
N ASP A 81 11.40 8.13 -5.42
CA ASP A 81 11.19 9.58 -5.44
C ASP A 81 10.40 10.05 -4.20
N TYR A 82 9.48 9.23 -3.69
CA TYR A 82 8.64 9.57 -2.54
C TYR A 82 9.38 9.55 -1.20
N CYS A 83 10.17 8.50 -0.92
CA CYS A 83 10.84 8.34 0.38
C CYS A 83 12.18 7.59 0.29
N ASP A 84 12.87 7.57 -0.85
CA ASP A 84 14.18 6.91 -0.95
C ASP A 84 14.16 5.45 -0.46
N PHE A 85 13.14 4.69 -0.88
CA PHE A 85 12.95 3.29 -0.45
C PHE A 85 14.13 2.38 -0.80
N GLY A 86 14.97 2.79 -1.76
CA GLY A 86 16.11 2.02 -2.22
C GLY A 86 15.73 0.72 -2.93
N TRP A 87 16.63 -0.25 -2.88
CA TRP A 87 16.49 -1.56 -3.51
C TRP A 87 16.05 -2.60 -2.48
N SER A 88 15.03 -3.39 -2.80
CA SER A 88 14.50 -4.46 -1.93
C SER A 88 14.67 -5.83 -2.59
N THR A 89 15.06 -6.86 -1.84
CA THR A 89 15.09 -8.24 -2.36
C THR A 89 13.71 -8.63 -2.87
N TYR A 90 13.66 -9.21 -4.07
CA TYR A 90 12.44 -9.81 -4.60
C TYR A 90 12.58 -11.32 -4.68
N GLU A 91 11.44 -11.99 -4.60
CA GLU A 91 11.36 -13.44 -4.73
C GLU A 91 10.47 -13.80 -5.91
N THR A 92 10.71 -14.98 -6.46
CA THR A 92 9.99 -15.50 -7.61
C THR A 92 9.58 -16.94 -7.43
N LYS A 93 8.56 -17.31 -8.19
CA LYS A 93 8.20 -18.70 -8.48
C LYS A 93 7.59 -18.77 -9.88
N THR A 94 7.67 -19.94 -10.52
CA THR A 94 7.05 -20.17 -11.82
C THR A 94 5.84 -21.07 -11.66
N ILE A 95 4.70 -20.66 -12.24
CA ILE A 95 3.46 -21.43 -12.27
C ILE A 95 3.00 -21.47 -13.71
N ASP A 96 2.86 -22.66 -14.30
CA ASP A 96 2.36 -22.86 -15.66
C ASP A 96 3.08 -22.00 -16.73
N GLY A 97 4.38 -21.76 -16.54
CA GLY A 97 5.20 -20.94 -17.45
C GLY A 97 5.15 -19.43 -17.19
N VAL A 98 4.33 -18.97 -16.26
CA VAL A 98 4.25 -17.58 -15.81
C VAL A 98 5.22 -17.35 -14.67
N ILE A 99 6.03 -16.29 -14.74
CA ILE A 99 6.88 -15.88 -13.62
C ILE A 99 6.03 -15.03 -12.68
N HIS A 100 5.86 -15.50 -11.45
CA HIS A 100 5.30 -14.71 -10.37
C HIS A 100 6.44 -14.09 -9.58
N PHE A 101 6.28 -12.84 -9.14
CA PHE A 101 7.19 -12.22 -8.20
C PHE A 101 6.45 -11.59 -7.03
N THR A 102 7.16 -11.48 -5.90
CA THR A 102 6.73 -10.72 -4.73
C THR A 102 7.89 -9.90 -4.21
N VAL A 103 7.58 -8.71 -3.69
CA VAL A 103 8.53 -7.86 -3.00
C VAL A 103 7.81 -7.03 -1.95
N ARG A 104 8.45 -6.87 -0.80
CA ARG A 104 8.04 -5.94 0.25
C ARG A 104 9.07 -4.83 0.34
N THR A 105 8.63 -3.60 0.09
CA THR A 105 9.46 -2.40 0.12
C THR A 105 9.09 -1.54 1.33
N LEU A 106 10.07 -0.83 1.89
CA LEU A 106 9.94 -0.06 3.12
C LEU A 106 10.49 1.36 2.94
N CYS A 107 9.73 2.35 3.39
CA CYS A 107 10.22 3.72 3.53
C CYS A 107 11.13 3.80 4.76
N PRO A 108 12.36 4.33 4.65
CA PRO A 108 13.28 4.49 5.79
C PRO A 108 12.76 5.49 6.84
N ASP A 109 12.02 6.53 6.42
CA ASP A 109 11.70 7.68 7.29
C ASP A 109 10.25 7.72 7.79
N ALA A 110 9.38 6.85 7.26
CA ALA A 110 7.97 6.80 7.62
C ALA A 110 7.44 5.37 7.52
N PRO A 111 6.33 5.03 8.22
CA PRO A 111 5.84 3.67 8.34
C PRO A 111 4.99 3.28 7.12
N HIS A 112 5.55 3.54 5.94
CA HIS A 112 5.00 3.12 4.66
C HIS A 112 5.61 1.77 4.29
N THR A 113 4.74 0.84 3.97
CA THR A 113 5.09 -0.46 3.41
C THR A 113 4.36 -0.61 2.10
N VAL A 114 5.07 -1.03 1.05
CA VAL A 114 4.42 -1.45 -0.19
C VAL A 114 4.72 -2.92 -0.43
N VAL A 115 3.66 -3.71 -0.55
CA VAL A 115 3.75 -5.11 -0.96
C VAL A 115 3.27 -5.19 -2.40
N TRP A 116 4.09 -5.80 -3.24
CA TRP A 116 3.85 -5.99 -4.65
C TRP A 116 3.72 -7.47 -4.95
N TYR A 117 2.72 -7.84 -5.74
CA TYR A 117 2.59 -9.16 -6.33
C TYR A 117 2.45 -8.99 -7.84
N GLY A 118 3.34 -9.61 -8.60
CA GLY A 118 3.33 -9.49 -10.04
C GLY A 118 3.36 -10.81 -10.77
N LYS A 119 2.81 -10.77 -11.99
CA LYS A 119 2.81 -11.87 -12.96
C LYS A 119 3.42 -11.35 -14.24
N VAL A 120 4.45 -12.05 -14.72
CA VAL A 120 5.20 -11.69 -15.92
C VAL A 120 5.02 -12.80 -16.96
N GLU A 121 4.49 -12.40 -18.11
CA GLU A 121 4.26 -13.25 -19.28
C GLU A 121 4.97 -12.63 -20.48
N GLY A 122 6.16 -13.16 -20.81
CA GLY A 122 7.01 -12.58 -21.85
C GLY A 122 7.48 -11.17 -21.46
N ASP A 123 6.97 -10.16 -22.17
CA ASP A 123 7.25 -8.73 -21.95
C ASP A 123 6.09 -7.99 -21.27
N ALA A 124 4.98 -8.67 -20.95
CA ALA A 124 3.87 -8.08 -20.22
C ALA A 124 3.99 -8.34 -18.72
N VAL A 125 3.53 -7.38 -17.91
CA VAL A 125 3.39 -7.54 -16.46
C VAL A 125 2.00 -7.11 -16.00
N ALA A 126 1.43 -7.87 -15.07
CA ALA A 126 0.23 -7.51 -14.32
C ALA A 126 0.55 -7.51 -12.82
N LEU A 127 0.01 -6.56 -12.08
CA LEU A 127 0.36 -6.28 -10.69
C LEU A 127 -0.88 -6.08 -9.83
N ASP A 128 -0.81 -6.64 -8.62
CA ASP A 128 -1.60 -6.24 -7.47
C ASP A 128 -0.64 -5.66 -6.43
N LEU A 129 -0.99 -4.54 -5.80
CA LEU A 129 -0.16 -3.94 -4.76
C LEU A 129 -0.98 -3.28 -3.66
N THR A 130 -0.41 -3.24 -2.46
CA THR A 130 -0.92 -2.43 -1.36
C THR A 130 0.13 -1.45 -0.89
N TRP A 131 -0.20 -0.16 -0.84
CA TRP A 131 0.55 0.83 -0.07
C TRP A 131 -0.11 1.02 1.29
N THR A 132 0.57 0.63 2.36
CA THR A 132 0.03 0.73 3.71
C THR A 132 0.83 1.70 4.56
N THR A 133 0.15 2.65 5.18
CA THR A 133 0.67 3.52 6.23
C THR A 133 0.14 3.08 7.58
N ARG A 134 1.01 2.60 8.46
CA ARG A 134 0.62 2.13 9.81
C ARG A 134 1.08 3.08 10.91
N ARG A 135 0.15 3.58 11.72
CA ARG A 135 0.42 4.35 12.93
C ARG A 135 -0.33 3.71 14.10
N TRP A 136 0.04 4.08 15.33
CA TRP A 136 -0.51 3.45 16.54
C TRP A 136 -2.04 3.59 16.69
N TYR A 137 -2.66 4.58 16.05
CA TYR A 137 -4.09 4.88 16.15
C TYR A 137 -4.85 4.81 14.83
N TRP A 138 -4.17 4.51 13.72
CA TRP A 138 -4.82 4.37 12.41
C TRP A 138 -3.93 3.63 11.42
N THR A 139 -4.60 2.93 10.50
CA THR A 139 -4.00 2.37 9.30
C THR A 139 -4.73 2.92 8.09
N ASN A 140 -3.97 3.44 7.11
CA ASN A 140 -4.49 3.72 5.77
C ASN A 140 -3.85 2.77 4.79
N GLN A 141 -4.65 2.19 3.92
CA GLN A 141 -4.16 1.30 2.88
C GLN A 141 -4.79 1.70 1.55
N ILE A 142 -3.94 1.85 0.53
CA ILE A 142 -4.34 2.00 -0.86
C ILE A 142 -4.13 0.64 -1.51
N ILE A 143 -5.15 0.14 -2.20
CA ILE A 143 -5.10 -1.10 -2.97
C ILE A 143 -5.13 -0.72 -4.43
N ALA A 144 -4.11 -1.10 -5.19
CA ALA A 144 -4.03 -0.76 -6.60
C ALA A 144 -3.76 -2.00 -7.47
N THR A 145 -4.24 -1.93 -8.70
CA THR A 145 -3.88 -2.87 -9.77
C THR A 145 -3.22 -2.12 -10.91
N ALA A 146 -2.23 -2.74 -11.54
CA ALA A 146 -1.50 -2.12 -12.64
C ALA A 146 -1.14 -3.16 -13.71
N THR A 147 -0.96 -2.68 -14.93
CA THR A 147 -0.44 -3.46 -16.05
C THR A 147 0.67 -2.69 -16.74
N GLY A 148 1.61 -3.40 -17.34
CA GLY A 148 2.73 -2.76 -17.99
C GLY A 148 3.41 -3.62 -19.04
N THR A 149 4.37 -3.00 -19.71
CA THR A 149 5.19 -3.63 -20.74
C THR A 149 6.66 -3.38 -20.46
N ARG A 150 7.48 -4.35 -20.82
CA ARG A 150 8.94 -4.26 -20.68
C ARG A 150 9.47 -3.08 -21.47
N VAL A 151 10.40 -2.36 -20.86
CA VAL A 151 11.18 -1.32 -21.52
C VAL A 151 12.40 -1.96 -22.16
N THR A 152 12.54 -1.81 -23.47
CA THR A 152 13.67 -2.32 -24.25
C THR A 152 14.81 -1.31 -24.41
N GLU A 153 14.59 -0.05 -24.04
CA GLU A 153 15.54 1.04 -24.23
C GLU A 153 15.91 1.65 -22.87
N ILE A 154 17.18 1.51 -22.48
CA ILE A 154 17.76 2.36 -21.44
C ILE A 154 17.97 3.69 -22.15
N ALA A 155 17.22 4.73 -21.78
CA ALA A 155 17.57 6.07 -22.20
C ALA A 155 18.98 6.36 -21.63
N GLU A 156 19.99 6.22 -22.49
CA GLU A 156 21.35 6.68 -22.21
C GLU A 156 21.28 8.19 -22.00
N GLY A 157 21.51 8.61 -20.76
CA GLY A 157 21.78 9.99 -20.38
C GLY A 157 23.19 10.08 -19.83
#